data_AF-A0AAE7BFC4-F1
#
_entry.id   AF-A0AAE7BFC4-F1
#
_cell.length_a   1.000
_cell.length_b   1.000
_cell.length_c   1.000
_cell.angle_alpha   90.00
_cell.angle_beta   90.00
_cell.angle_gamma   90.00
#
_symmetry.space_group_name_H-M   'P 1'
#
loop_
_entity.id
_entity.type
_entity.pdbx_description
1 polymer ?
#
loop_
_entity_poly.entity_id
_entity_poly.type
_entity_poly.pdbx_seq_one_letter_code
_entity_poly.pdbx_strand_id
1 'polypeptide(L)'
;MTKKIQIIFLLFVTFFIQACTLDQNSIKSVAQTNSATQIDEFKNEILKELISYKKKLDLRNPNAYNKNLQSSIIQEIRTKKNFINLVQDGKVLEKPNEYFYYAFSTQKIQNRNDLLILGIYKMIYKAYEMNKNYQFSAISYNQEDMTKLYEYLQIVRWKIRTSKDDKNEYLFNTWQNNWQLELAKKYQGDYNIINDLLYIKANKETVFDSSNFSFEIVMSKIITNVEFSLKKMNIEPYEMSMTALKSFIFIL
;
A
#
# COMPACT_ATOMS: atom_id res chain seq x y z
N MET A 1 -5.67 44.14 56.61
CA MET A 1 -6.09 43.80 55.24
C MET A 1 -7.53 43.31 55.30
N THR A 2 -8.47 44.14 54.82
CA THR A 2 -9.90 44.04 55.14
C THR A 2 -10.57 42.89 54.40
N LYS A 3 -11.49 42.16 55.08
CA LYS A 3 -12.32 41.08 54.49
C LYS A 3 -12.96 41.45 53.14
N LYS A 4 -13.22 42.76 52.90
CA LYS A 4 -13.71 43.28 51.62
C LYS A 4 -12.73 43.12 50.46
N ILE A 5 -11.42 43.28 50.69
CA ILE A 5 -10.38 43.07 49.66
C ILE A 5 -10.27 41.59 49.31
N GLN A 6 -10.38 40.70 50.30
CA GLN A 6 -10.40 39.24 50.07
C GLN A 6 -11.64 38.82 49.27
N ILE A 7 -12.82 39.39 49.54
CA ILE A 7 -14.05 39.11 48.78
C ILE A 7 -13.95 39.63 47.34
N ILE A 8 -13.41 40.83 47.14
CA ILE A 8 -13.19 41.39 45.79
C ILE A 8 -12.16 40.55 45.02
N PHE A 9 -11.08 40.12 45.67
CA PHE A 9 -10.10 39.22 45.07
C PHE A 9 -10.70 37.85 44.72
N LEU A 10 -11.57 37.29 45.59
CA LEU A 10 -12.26 36.04 45.32
C LEU A 10 -13.25 36.16 44.15
N LEU A 11 -13.98 37.28 44.07
CA LEU A 11 -14.87 37.61 42.94
C LEU A 11 -14.11 37.84 41.63
N PHE A 12 -12.91 38.43 41.71
CA PHE A 12 -12.03 38.58 40.56
C PHE A 12 -11.56 37.20 40.09
N VAL A 13 -11.05 36.36 41.00
CA VAL A 13 -10.59 35.00 40.66
C VAL A 13 -11.73 34.15 40.06
N THR A 14 -12.97 34.22 40.57
CA THR A 14 -14.09 33.49 39.96
C THR A 14 -14.52 34.06 38.60
N PHE A 15 -14.37 35.35 38.35
CA PHE A 15 -14.60 35.96 37.03
C PHE A 15 -13.52 35.58 36.00
N PHE A 16 -12.26 35.39 36.42
CA PHE A 16 -11.18 34.99 35.52
C PHE A 16 -11.15 33.49 35.21
N ILE A 17 -11.87 32.64 35.96
CA ILE A 17 -12.00 31.20 35.66
C ILE A 17 -13.10 30.91 34.62
N GLN A 18 -13.90 31.91 34.21
CA GLN A 18 -14.90 31.75 33.14
C GLN A 18 -14.32 31.87 31.73
N ALA A 19 -13.00 32.06 31.58
CA ALA A 19 -12.35 32.05 30.28
C ALA A 19 -12.00 30.62 29.85
N CYS A 20 -12.57 30.22 28.71
CA CYS A 20 -12.39 28.97 27.97
C CYS A 20 -13.28 27.77 28.37
N THR A 21 -14.59 27.94 28.46
CA THR A 21 -15.49 26.81 28.07
C THR A 21 -15.49 26.71 26.54
N LEU A 22 -14.42 26.14 25.97
CA LEU A 22 -14.44 25.72 24.57
C LEU A 22 -15.57 24.70 24.41
N ASP A 23 -16.55 25.01 23.57
CA ASP A 23 -17.67 24.10 23.28
C ASP A 23 -17.10 22.76 22.80
N GLN A 24 -17.58 21.65 23.36
CA GLN A 24 -17.16 20.30 22.96
C GLN A 24 -17.33 20.09 21.44
N ASN A 25 -18.30 20.74 20.81
CA ASN A 25 -18.49 20.68 19.36
C ASN A 25 -17.34 21.35 18.60
N SER A 26 -16.81 22.47 19.11
CA SER A 26 -15.65 23.15 18.52
C SER A 26 -14.40 22.28 18.60
N ILE A 27 -14.16 21.62 19.74
CA ILE A 27 -13.02 20.70 19.94
C ILE A 27 -13.13 19.50 18.99
N LYS A 28 -14.32 18.90 18.88
CA LYS A 28 -14.58 17.79 17.95
C LYS A 28 -14.33 18.21 16.50
N SER A 29 -14.78 19.39 16.10
CA SER A 29 -14.58 19.89 14.73
C SER A 29 -13.09 20.08 14.39
N VAL A 30 -12.31 20.69 15.29
CA VAL A 30 -10.86 20.89 15.12
C VAL A 30 -10.14 19.54 15.06
N ALA A 31 -10.49 18.59 15.93
CA ALA A 31 -9.92 17.25 15.93
C ALA A 31 -10.22 16.48 14.64
N GLN A 32 -11.44 16.60 14.10
CA GLN A 32 -11.84 15.99 12.82
C GLN A 32 -11.09 16.61 11.63
N THR A 33 -10.93 17.93 11.61
CA THR A 33 -10.15 18.63 10.57
C THR A 33 -8.67 18.23 10.61
N ASN A 34 -8.06 18.19 11.80
CA ASN A 34 -6.66 17.75 11.97
C ASN A 34 -6.48 16.29 11.52
N SER A 35 -7.45 15.43 11.84
CA SER A 35 -7.45 14.03 11.39
C SER A 35 -7.54 13.92 9.87
N ALA A 36 -8.36 14.76 9.22
CA ALA A 36 -8.44 14.81 7.76
C ALA A 36 -7.10 15.23 7.11
N THR A 37 -6.40 16.20 7.69
CA THR A 37 -5.06 16.61 7.25
C THR A 37 -4.07 15.45 7.34
N GLN A 38 -4.06 14.72 8.46
CA GLN A 38 -3.17 13.57 8.66
C GLN A 38 -3.47 12.44 7.67
N ILE A 39 -4.75 12.19 7.35
CA ILE A 39 -5.14 11.22 6.32
C ILE A 39 -4.59 11.64 4.95
N ASP A 40 -4.58 12.94 4.61
CA ASP A 40 -3.97 13.42 3.36
C ASP A 40 -2.45 13.22 3.34
N GLU A 41 -1.76 13.45 4.47
CA GLU A 41 -0.33 13.19 4.62
C GLU A 41 0.00 11.69 4.41
N PHE A 42 -0.75 10.80 5.06
CA PHE A 42 -0.60 9.36 4.89
C PHE A 42 -0.84 8.93 3.44
N LYS A 43 -1.87 9.47 2.79
CA LYS A 43 -2.11 9.25 1.36
C LYS A 43 -0.91 9.66 0.50
N ASN A 44 -0.31 10.83 0.76
CA ASN A 44 0.84 11.30 0.00
C ASN A 44 2.05 10.37 0.15
N GLU A 45 2.32 9.90 1.36
CA GLU A 45 3.38 8.92 1.61
C GLU A 45 3.08 7.55 0.98
N ILE A 46 1.82 7.09 1.00
CA ILE A 46 1.39 5.87 0.29
C ILE A 46 1.72 5.96 -1.20
N LEU A 47 1.37 7.07 -1.86
CA LEU A 47 1.61 7.24 -3.29
C LEU A 47 3.09 7.30 -3.63
N LYS A 48 3.89 7.95 -2.78
CA LYS A 48 5.35 7.98 -2.90
C LYS A 48 5.98 6.60 -2.75
N GLU A 49 5.53 5.82 -1.77
CA GLU A 49 6.00 4.45 -1.57
C GLU A 49 5.52 3.51 -2.70
N LEU A 50 4.33 3.73 -3.27
CA LEU A 50 3.88 2.98 -4.45
C LEU A 50 4.75 3.25 -5.68
N ILE A 51 5.15 4.52 -5.90
CA ILE A 51 6.11 4.88 -6.96
C ILE A 51 7.47 4.21 -6.71
N SER A 52 7.94 4.20 -5.46
CA SER A 52 9.17 3.51 -5.05
C SER A 52 9.09 2.01 -5.35
N TYR A 53 7.95 1.40 -4.99
CA TYR A 53 7.67 -0.01 -5.25
C TYR A 53 7.70 -0.31 -6.75
N LYS A 54 7.03 0.49 -7.58
CA LYS A 54 7.06 0.34 -9.04
C LYS A 54 8.48 0.35 -9.59
N LYS A 55 9.28 1.37 -9.23
CA LYS A 55 10.66 1.49 -9.71
C LYS A 55 11.51 0.27 -9.35
N LYS A 56 11.38 -0.22 -8.12
CA LYS A 56 12.07 -1.45 -7.66
C LYS A 56 11.59 -2.67 -8.44
N LEU A 57 10.28 -2.80 -8.65
CA LEU A 57 9.68 -3.95 -9.32
C LEU A 57 10.07 -4.02 -10.79
N ASP A 58 10.07 -2.89 -11.48
CA ASP A 58 10.50 -2.76 -12.87
C ASP A 58 11.99 -3.08 -13.03
N LEU A 59 12.83 -2.66 -12.07
CA LEU A 59 14.25 -3.01 -12.08
C LEU A 59 14.47 -4.51 -11.86
N ARG A 60 13.72 -5.12 -10.92
CA ARG A 60 13.84 -6.54 -10.57
C ARG A 60 13.24 -7.46 -11.64
N ASN A 61 12.22 -6.98 -12.37
CA ASN A 61 11.49 -7.71 -13.39
C ASN A 61 11.49 -6.89 -14.71
N PRO A 62 12.65 -6.77 -15.39
CA PRO A 62 12.85 -5.80 -16.46
C PRO A 62 12.02 -6.02 -17.74
N ASN A 63 11.46 -7.23 -17.89
CA ASN A 63 10.65 -7.63 -19.04
C ASN A 63 9.14 -7.68 -18.72
N ALA A 64 8.73 -7.25 -17.52
CA ALA A 64 7.35 -7.37 -17.03
C ALA A 64 6.60 -6.03 -17.01
N TYR A 65 7.09 -4.99 -17.68
CA TYR A 65 6.45 -3.68 -17.78
C TYR A 65 6.67 -3.04 -19.16
N ASN A 66 5.81 -2.07 -19.49
CA ASN A 66 5.92 -1.28 -20.69
C ASN A 66 6.80 -0.05 -20.43
N LYS A 67 8.01 -0.05 -21.03
CA LYS A 67 8.97 1.05 -20.90
C LYS A 67 8.43 2.41 -21.34
N ASN A 68 7.55 2.44 -22.34
CA ASN A 68 6.95 3.68 -22.85
C ASN A 68 5.89 4.23 -21.90
N LEU A 69 5.20 3.38 -21.13
CA LEU A 69 4.19 3.80 -20.16
C LEU A 69 4.75 4.09 -18.77
N GLN A 70 5.99 3.67 -18.48
CA GLN A 70 6.58 3.77 -17.15
C GLN A 70 6.51 5.19 -16.55
N SER A 71 6.95 6.20 -17.32
CA SER A 71 6.94 7.60 -16.89
C SER A 71 5.51 8.12 -16.71
N SER A 72 4.59 7.74 -17.60
CA SER A 72 3.18 8.15 -17.55
C SER A 72 2.47 7.60 -16.32
N ILE A 73 2.69 6.32 -15.99
CA ILE A 73 2.13 5.69 -14.78
C ILE A 73 2.66 6.38 -13.52
N ILE A 74 3.97 6.64 -13.45
CA ILE A 74 4.56 7.36 -12.31
C ILE A 74 3.98 8.78 -12.19
N GLN A 75 3.80 9.47 -13.31
CA GLN A 75 3.24 10.82 -13.32
C GLN A 75 1.77 10.83 -12.93
N GLU A 76 0.99 9.85 -13.37
CA GLU A 76 -0.40 9.68 -12.97
C GLU A 76 -0.53 9.54 -11.45
N ILE A 77 0.25 8.63 -10.84
CA ILE A 77 0.27 8.43 -9.39
C ILE A 77 0.69 9.72 -8.66
N ARG A 78 1.75 10.38 -9.14
CA ARG A 78 2.28 11.61 -8.55
C ARG A 78 1.27 12.75 -8.60
N THR A 79 0.54 12.87 -9.71
CA THR A 79 -0.45 13.93 -9.93
C THR A 79 -1.83 13.58 -9.41
N LYS A 80 -2.00 12.40 -8.78
CA LYS A 80 -3.27 11.93 -8.21
C LYS A 80 -4.39 11.92 -9.25
N LYS A 81 -4.07 11.59 -10.51
CA LYS A 81 -5.05 11.45 -11.61
C LYS A 81 -5.32 9.97 -11.90
N ASN A 82 -6.36 9.63 -12.64
CA ASN A 82 -6.67 8.24 -12.96
C ASN A 82 -7.22 8.14 -14.39
N PHE A 83 -6.34 8.27 -15.38
CA PHE A 83 -6.70 8.30 -16.81
C PHE A 83 -6.10 7.13 -17.61
N ILE A 84 -5.06 6.48 -17.11
CA ILE A 84 -4.43 5.33 -17.74
C ILE A 84 -5.29 4.09 -17.47
N ASN A 85 -5.90 3.59 -18.53
CA ASN A 85 -6.54 2.29 -18.57
C ASN A 85 -5.76 1.37 -19.52
N LEU A 86 -5.46 0.15 -19.06
CA LEU A 86 -4.80 -0.85 -19.90
C LEU A 86 -5.85 -1.66 -20.66
N VAL A 87 -5.47 -2.20 -21.80
CA VAL A 87 -6.30 -3.14 -22.57
C VAL A 87 -5.72 -4.53 -22.43
N GLN A 88 -6.55 -5.51 -22.09
CA GLN A 88 -6.22 -6.94 -22.10
C GLN A 88 -7.34 -7.68 -22.83
N ASP A 89 -6.98 -8.57 -23.76
CA ASP A 89 -7.92 -9.36 -24.55
C ASP A 89 -9.03 -8.53 -25.23
N GLY A 90 -8.67 -7.34 -25.72
CA GLY A 90 -9.61 -6.40 -26.37
C GLY A 90 -10.53 -5.64 -25.40
N LYS A 91 -10.42 -5.86 -24.08
CA LYS A 91 -11.21 -5.19 -23.04
C LYS A 91 -10.37 -4.12 -22.33
N VAL A 92 -10.94 -2.92 -22.21
CA VAL A 92 -10.40 -1.85 -21.35
C VAL A 92 -10.64 -2.22 -19.89
N LEU A 93 -9.58 -2.23 -19.09
CA LEU A 93 -9.64 -2.50 -17.67
C LEU A 93 -9.91 -1.19 -16.92
N GLU A 94 -10.91 -1.18 -16.05
CA GLU A 94 -11.30 0.01 -15.29
C GLU A 94 -11.27 -0.22 -13.78
N LYS A 95 -11.66 -1.41 -13.34
CA LYS A 95 -11.81 -1.74 -11.91
C LYS A 95 -10.55 -2.42 -11.37
N PRO A 96 -10.14 -2.14 -10.12
CA PRO A 96 -8.95 -2.77 -9.51
C PRO A 96 -8.91 -4.29 -9.64
N ASN A 97 -10.05 -4.97 -9.46
CA ASN A 97 -10.12 -6.43 -9.52
C ASN A 97 -9.82 -6.99 -10.91
N GLU A 98 -10.13 -6.25 -11.98
CA GLU A 98 -9.78 -6.66 -13.35
C GLU A 98 -8.27 -6.62 -13.54
N TYR A 99 -7.61 -5.60 -13.01
CA TYR A 99 -6.15 -5.51 -13.00
C TYR A 99 -5.52 -6.65 -12.19
N PHE A 100 -6.04 -6.94 -11.00
CA PHE A 100 -5.53 -8.01 -10.15
C PHE A 100 -5.72 -9.40 -10.77
N TYR A 101 -6.86 -9.64 -11.41
CA TYR A 101 -7.11 -10.88 -12.15
C TYR A 101 -5.99 -11.16 -13.15
N TYR A 102 -5.64 -10.19 -14.00
CA TYR A 102 -4.54 -10.35 -14.95
C TYR A 102 -3.16 -10.35 -14.28
N ALA A 103 -2.94 -9.50 -13.26
CA ALA A 103 -1.66 -9.42 -12.55
C ALA A 103 -1.30 -10.74 -11.84
N PHE A 104 -2.29 -11.51 -11.38
CA PHE A 104 -2.11 -12.79 -10.68
C PHE A 104 -2.50 -14.03 -11.50
N SER A 105 -2.89 -13.86 -12.77
CA SER A 105 -3.16 -14.99 -13.66
C SER A 105 -1.92 -15.87 -13.83
N THR A 106 -2.10 -17.19 -13.80
CA THR A 106 -1.02 -18.16 -14.04
C THR A 106 -0.57 -18.21 -15.50
N GLN A 107 -1.38 -17.66 -16.41
CA GLN A 107 -1.07 -17.55 -17.83
C GLN A 107 0.02 -16.52 -18.10
N LYS A 108 0.64 -16.56 -19.28
CA LYS A 108 1.66 -15.59 -19.69
C LYS A 108 1.02 -14.24 -20.05
N ILE A 109 1.04 -13.31 -19.09
CA ILE A 109 0.53 -11.95 -19.25
C ILE A 109 1.67 -10.94 -19.49
N GLN A 110 1.50 -10.06 -20.48
CA GLN A 110 2.43 -8.95 -20.72
C GLN A 110 2.20 -7.80 -19.74
N ASN A 111 3.26 -7.04 -19.43
CA ASN A 111 3.19 -5.85 -18.59
C ASN A 111 2.59 -6.10 -17.19
N ARG A 112 2.86 -7.28 -16.62
CA ARG A 112 2.34 -7.72 -15.32
C ARG A 112 2.63 -6.75 -14.16
N ASN A 113 3.80 -6.11 -14.15
CA ASN A 113 4.12 -5.07 -13.17
C ASN A 113 3.16 -3.89 -13.28
N ASP A 114 2.88 -3.42 -14.51
CA ASP A 114 1.98 -2.28 -14.71
C ASP A 114 0.55 -2.63 -14.30
N LEU A 115 0.12 -3.86 -14.58
CA LEU A 115 -1.18 -4.36 -14.11
C LEU A 115 -1.28 -4.34 -12.58
N LEU A 116 -0.27 -4.86 -11.89
CA LEU A 116 -0.23 -4.85 -10.43
C LEU A 116 -0.27 -3.42 -9.87
N ILE A 117 0.61 -2.53 -10.37
CA ILE A 117 0.74 -1.18 -9.85
C ILE A 117 -0.53 -0.36 -10.12
N LEU A 118 -1.12 -0.45 -11.32
CA LEU A 118 -2.36 0.25 -11.62
C LEU A 118 -3.54 -0.32 -10.84
N GLY A 119 -3.59 -1.62 -10.59
CA GLY A 119 -4.60 -2.24 -9.71
C GLY A 119 -4.54 -1.67 -8.30
N ILE A 120 -3.35 -1.65 -7.68
CA ILE A 120 -3.13 -1.05 -6.35
C ILE A 120 -3.50 0.44 -6.37
N TYR A 121 -3.02 1.18 -7.37
CA TYR A 121 -3.25 2.62 -7.45
C TYR A 121 -4.73 2.96 -7.59
N LYS A 122 -5.48 2.29 -8.46
CA LYS A 122 -6.92 2.52 -8.65
C LYS A 122 -7.72 2.22 -7.38
N MET A 123 -7.29 1.21 -6.61
CA MET A 123 -7.90 0.89 -5.32
C MET A 123 -7.66 2.00 -4.28
N ILE A 124 -6.43 2.52 -4.20
CA ILE A 124 -6.08 3.67 -3.35
C ILE A 124 -6.85 4.92 -3.80
N TYR A 125 -6.88 5.18 -5.11
CA TYR A 125 -7.59 6.31 -5.71
C TYR A 125 -9.07 6.33 -5.33
N LYS A 126 -9.72 5.16 -5.37
CA LYS A 126 -11.11 4.99 -4.96
C LYS A 126 -11.29 5.23 -3.46
N ALA A 127 -10.52 4.55 -2.61
CA ALA A 127 -10.70 4.59 -1.17
C ALA A 127 -10.46 5.97 -0.56
N TYR A 128 -9.46 6.69 -1.07
CA TYR A 128 -9.19 8.08 -0.67
C TYR A 128 -10.02 9.13 -1.42
N GLU A 129 -11.00 8.69 -2.22
CA GLU A 129 -11.93 9.52 -2.99
C GLU A 129 -11.23 10.65 -3.75
N MET A 130 -10.12 10.36 -4.43
CA MET A 130 -9.25 11.37 -5.03
C MET A 130 -9.89 12.12 -6.22
N ASN A 131 -11.03 11.66 -6.70
CA ASN A 131 -11.86 12.36 -7.69
C ASN A 131 -12.73 13.46 -7.08
N LYS A 132 -12.94 13.46 -5.76
CA LYS A 132 -13.71 14.49 -5.05
C LYS A 132 -12.79 15.65 -4.65
N ASN A 133 -13.38 16.83 -4.54
CA ASN A 133 -12.73 17.98 -3.91
C ASN A 133 -12.47 17.71 -2.42
N TYR A 134 -11.66 18.58 -1.78
CA TYR A 134 -11.19 18.48 -0.39
C TYR A 134 -12.17 17.79 0.58
N GLN A 135 -11.66 16.80 1.31
CA GLN A 135 -12.35 16.18 2.43
C GLN A 135 -12.07 17.02 3.68
N PHE A 136 -13.10 17.72 4.18
CA PHE A 136 -12.96 18.61 5.33
C PHE A 136 -13.00 17.88 6.68
N SER A 137 -13.36 16.59 6.70
CA SER A 137 -13.50 15.77 7.90
C SER A 137 -12.97 14.35 7.67
N ALA A 138 -12.44 13.70 8.70
CA ALA A 138 -12.03 12.30 8.60
C ALA A 138 -13.22 11.35 8.43
N ILE A 139 -14.39 11.69 8.99
CA ILE A 139 -15.58 10.83 8.93
C ILE A 139 -16.27 10.85 7.54
N SER A 140 -15.91 11.78 6.66
CA SER A 140 -16.51 11.85 5.32
C SER A 140 -15.91 10.86 4.34
N TYR A 141 -14.77 10.24 4.66
CA TYR A 141 -14.22 9.16 3.87
C TYR A 141 -15.10 7.91 3.97
N ASN A 142 -15.21 7.16 2.86
CA ASN A 142 -15.97 5.93 2.82
C ASN A 142 -15.25 4.82 3.62
N GLN A 143 -15.81 4.48 4.79
CA GLN A 143 -15.31 3.42 5.65
C GLN A 143 -15.19 2.07 4.94
N GLU A 144 -16.19 1.67 4.15
CA GLU A 144 -16.20 0.40 3.45
C GLU A 144 -15.06 0.29 2.43
N ASP A 145 -14.84 1.34 1.64
CA ASP A 145 -13.77 1.37 0.65
C ASP A 145 -12.38 1.42 1.31
N MET A 146 -12.22 2.12 2.43
CA MET A 146 -10.97 2.16 3.20
C MET A 146 -10.66 0.81 3.86
N THR A 147 -11.64 0.15 4.46
CA THR A 147 -11.48 -1.20 5.02
C THR A 147 -11.13 -2.20 3.92
N LYS A 148 -11.84 -2.16 2.78
CA LYS A 148 -11.52 -3.01 1.62
C LYS A 148 -10.11 -2.77 1.09
N LEU A 149 -9.65 -1.52 1.01
CA LEU A 149 -8.27 -1.22 0.62
C LEU A 149 -7.26 -1.91 1.55
N TYR A 150 -7.45 -1.78 2.86
CA TYR A 150 -6.57 -2.38 3.86
C TYR A 150 -6.51 -3.90 3.74
N GLU A 151 -7.67 -4.55 3.59
CA GLU A 151 -7.75 -6.00 3.42
C GLU A 151 -7.08 -6.44 2.12
N TYR A 152 -7.42 -5.80 1.00
CA TYR A 152 -6.86 -6.17 -0.30
C TYR A 152 -5.35 -5.99 -0.34
N LEU A 153 -4.79 -4.97 0.29
CA LEU A 153 -3.33 -4.79 0.33
C LEU A 153 -2.63 -5.95 1.06
N GLN A 154 -3.24 -6.50 2.12
CA GLN A 154 -2.70 -7.70 2.80
C GLN A 154 -2.74 -8.92 1.88
N ILE A 155 -3.83 -9.11 1.11
CA ILE A 155 -3.96 -10.19 0.12
C ILE A 155 -2.93 -10.01 -1.01
N VAL A 156 -2.83 -8.79 -1.56
CA VAL A 156 -1.88 -8.45 -2.63
C VAL A 156 -0.45 -8.67 -2.18
N ARG A 157 -0.07 -8.21 -0.98
CA ARG A 157 1.24 -8.48 -0.36
C ARG A 157 1.56 -9.97 -0.34
N TRP A 158 0.62 -10.79 0.12
CA TRP A 158 0.79 -12.24 0.16
C TRP A 158 0.92 -12.83 -1.24
N LYS A 159 0.00 -12.50 -2.16
CA LYS A 159 -0.01 -13.02 -3.55
C LYS A 159 1.26 -12.64 -4.31
N ILE A 160 1.80 -11.43 -4.14
CA ILE A 160 3.08 -11.03 -4.76
C ILE A 160 4.22 -11.96 -4.32
N ARG A 161 4.24 -12.36 -3.04
CA ARG A 161 5.31 -13.18 -2.47
C ARG A 161 5.25 -14.64 -2.91
N THR A 162 4.04 -15.17 -3.11
CA THR A 162 3.80 -16.61 -3.20
C THR A 162 3.29 -17.10 -4.56
N SER A 163 2.67 -16.22 -5.36
CA SER A 163 2.00 -16.66 -6.59
C SER A 163 3.01 -17.07 -7.66
N LYS A 164 2.66 -18.14 -8.37
CA LYS A 164 3.47 -18.74 -9.42
C LYS A 164 2.64 -19.02 -10.67
N ASP A 165 3.31 -19.12 -11.81
CA ASP A 165 2.70 -19.55 -13.06
C ASP A 165 2.55 -21.08 -13.14
N ASP A 166 1.99 -21.57 -14.24
CA ASP A 166 1.81 -23.01 -14.51
C ASP A 166 3.14 -23.78 -14.63
N LYS A 167 4.27 -23.07 -14.70
CA LYS A 167 5.63 -23.63 -14.73
C LYS A 167 6.32 -23.53 -13.38
N ASN A 168 5.58 -23.19 -12.31
CA ASN A 168 6.09 -23.03 -10.95
C ASN A 168 7.15 -21.92 -10.83
N GLU A 169 7.18 -20.96 -11.76
CA GLU A 169 8.00 -19.74 -11.68
C GLU A 169 7.22 -18.64 -10.96
N TYR A 170 7.90 -17.84 -10.13
CA TYR A 170 7.24 -16.73 -9.44
C TYR A 170 6.69 -15.70 -10.44
N LEU A 171 5.45 -15.26 -10.21
CA LEU A 171 4.85 -14.19 -11.01
C LEU A 171 5.57 -12.85 -10.82
N PHE A 172 6.14 -12.64 -9.63
CA PHE A 172 6.90 -11.46 -9.27
C PHE A 172 8.16 -11.87 -8.51
N ASN A 173 9.33 -11.64 -9.12
CA ASN A 173 10.59 -11.77 -8.38
C ASN A 173 10.72 -10.58 -7.44
N THR A 174 10.82 -10.81 -6.14
CA THR A 174 10.83 -9.75 -5.13
C THR A 174 11.83 -10.02 -4.02
N TRP A 175 11.69 -11.15 -3.31
CA TRP A 175 12.51 -11.48 -2.14
C TRP A 175 13.62 -12.49 -2.42
N GLN A 176 13.48 -13.27 -3.49
CA GLN A 176 14.41 -14.33 -3.85
C GLN A 176 15.74 -13.74 -4.34
N ASN A 177 16.85 -14.32 -3.93
CA ASN A 177 18.17 -14.05 -4.50
C ASN A 177 18.29 -14.66 -5.91
N ASN A 178 19.22 -14.18 -6.74
CA ASN A 178 19.34 -14.67 -8.11
C ASN A 178 19.71 -16.15 -8.16
N TRP A 179 20.61 -16.59 -7.27
CA TRP A 179 20.97 -18.01 -7.19
C TRP A 179 19.78 -18.89 -6.82
N GLN A 180 18.84 -18.41 -5.98
CA GLN A 180 17.65 -19.17 -5.59
C GLN A 180 16.71 -19.37 -6.78
N LEU A 181 16.55 -18.34 -7.62
CA LEU A 181 15.76 -18.42 -8.84
C LEU A 181 16.41 -19.35 -9.88
N GLU A 182 17.74 -19.32 -10.00
CA GLU A 182 18.49 -20.19 -10.90
C GLU A 182 18.42 -21.65 -10.45
N LEU A 183 18.62 -21.91 -9.15
CA LEU A 183 18.52 -23.24 -8.55
C LEU A 183 17.13 -23.83 -8.78
N ALA A 184 16.06 -23.06 -8.55
CA ALA A 184 14.70 -23.53 -8.75
C ALA A 184 14.42 -24.02 -10.19
N LYS A 185 15.12 -23.47 -11.19
CA LYS A 185 14.99 -23.88 -12.60
C LYS A 185 15.87 -25.07 -12.97
N LYS A 186 17.04 -25.21 -12.33
CA LYS A 186 18.06 -26.20 -12.68
C LYS A 186 18.07 -27.45 -11.78
N TYR A 187 17.42 -27.40 -10.62
CA TYR A 187 17.47 -28.47 -9.64
C TYR A 187 16.82 -29.76 -10.17
N GLN A 188 17.59 -30.84 -10.17
CA GLN A 188 17.17 -32.18 -10.61
C GLN A 188 17.34 -33.24 -9.50
N GLY A 189 17.44 -32.81 -8.24
CA GLY A 189 17.64 -33.71 -7.09
C GLY A 189 19.02 -33.63 -6.43
N ASP A 190 20.00 -33.00 -7.08
CA ASP A 190 21.36 -32.82 -6.53
C ASP A 190 21.64 -31.35 -6.17
N TYR A 191 22.06 -31.12 -4.92
CA TYR A 191 22.41 -29.80 -4.41
C TYR A 191 23.85 -29.37 -4.74
N ASN A 192 24.70 -30.27 -5.22
CA ASN A 192 26.07 -29.93 -5.66
C ASN A 192 26.07 -28.88 -6.79
N ILE A 193 24.97 -28.83 -7.58
CA ILE A 193 24.76 -27.84 -8.64
C ILE A 193 24.82 -26.38 -8.14
N ILE A 194 24.65 -26.13 -6.84
CA ILE A 194 24.70 -24.79 -6.25
C ILE A 194 26.04 -24.10 -6.57
N ASN A 195 27.14 -24.84 -6.51
CA ASN A 195 28.48 -24.30 -6.77
C ASN A 195 28.67 -23.90 -8.25
N ASP A 196 27.87 -24.46 -9.14
CA ASP A 196 27.90 -24.21 -10.58
C ASP A 196 26.89 -23.13 -11.04
N LEU A 197 26.08 -22.59 -10.12
CA LEU A 197 25.16 -21.49 -10.41
C LEU A 197 25.93 -20.23 -10.78
N LEU A 198 25.47 -19.50 -11.80
CA LEU A 198 26.18 -18.37 -12.40
C LEU A 198 26.52 -17.29 -11.37
N TYR A 199 25.59 -16.97 -10.47
CA TYR A 199 25.78 -15.90 -9.48
C TYR A 199 26.69 -16.31 -8.32
N ILE A 200 26.68 -17.60 -7.95
CA ILE A 200 27.59 -18.16 -6.95
C ILE A 200 29.01 -18.26 -7.52
N LYS A 201 29.15 -18.86 -8.71
CA LYS A 201 30.43 -19.05 -9.40
C LYS A 201 31.13 -17.74 -9.74
N ALA A 202 30.37 -16.69 -10.02
CA ALA A 202 30.90 -15.35 -10.28
C ALA A 202 31.16 -14.52 -9.00
N ASN A 203 30.98 -15.10 -7.80
CA ASN A 203 31.10 -14.41 -6.50
C ASN A 203 30.24 -13.14 -6.40
N LYS A 204 29.07 -13.12 -7.07
CA LYS A 204 28.12 -12.00 -7.01
C LYS A 204 27.13 -12.13 -5.85
N GLU A 205 26.86 -13.36 -5.42
CA GLU A 205 26.02 -13.71 -4.28
C GLU A 205 26.62 -14.94 -3.58
N THR A 206 26.21 -15.18 -2.34
CA THR A 206 26.53 -16.37 -1.56
C THR A 206 25.25 -17.06 -1.07
N VAL A 207 25.37 -18.34 -0.70
CA VAL A 207 24.24 -19.11 -0.11
C VAL A 207 23.83 -18.60 1.28
N PHE A 208 24.70 -17.84 1.93
CA PHE A 208 24.46 -17.24 3.25
C PHE A 208 23.89 -15.83 3.15
N ASP A 209 23.78 -15.27 1.95
CA ASP A 209 23.20 -13.94 1.75
C ASP A 209 21.73 -13.94 2.18
N SER A 210 21.35 -12.92 2.94
CA SER A 210 19.95 -12.71 3.34
C SER A 210 19.07 -12.46 2.11
N SER A 211 17.80 -12.86 2.19
CA SER A 211 16.79 -12.53 1.17
C SER A 211 16.53 -11.02 1.06
N ASN A 212 16.04 -10.57 -0.09
CA ASN A 212 15.75 -9.17 -0.35
C ASN A 212 14.40 -8.73 0.25
N PHE A 213 14.44 -8.20 1.47
CA PHE A 213 13.23 -7.68 2.14
C PHE A 213 12.82 -6.26 1.72
N SER A 214 13.49 -5.63 0.75
CA SER A 214 13.22 -4.22 0.43
C SER A 214 11.82 -3.98 -0.16
N PHE A 215 11.27 -4.96 -0.90
CA PHE A 215 9.88 -4.91 -1.37
C PHE A 215 8.89 -5.01 -0.21
N GLU A 216 9.16 -5.93 0.72
CA GLU A 216 8.34 -6.21 1.89
C GLU A 216 8.22 -4.98 2.80
N ILE A 217 9.33 -4.27 3.00
CA ILE A 217 9.37 -3.02 3.76
C ILE A 217 8.49 -1.95 3.10
N VAL A 218 8.63 -1.73 1.79
CA VAL A 218 7.85 -0.70 1.08
C VAL A 218 6.35 -1.03 1.11
N MET A 219 5.96 -2.29 0.86
CA MET A 219 4.56 -2.71 0.93
C MET A 219 4.01 -2.59 2.35
N SER A 220 4.79 -2.93 3.37
CA SER A 220 4.39 -2.79 4.77
C SER A 220 4.12 -1.32 5.13
N LYS A 221 4.97 -0.39 4.67
CA LYS A 221 4.72 1.06 4.88
C LYS A 221 3.41 1.54 4.24
N ILE A 222 3.09 1.05 3.03
CA ILE A 222 1.81 1.37 2.36
C ILE A 222 0.65 0.89 3.24
N ILE A 223 0.68 -0.36 3.69
CA ILE A 223 -0.35 -0.97 4.54
C ILE A 223 -0.50 -0.22 5.87
N THR A 224 0.61 0.07 6.54
CA THR A 224 0.62 0.80 7.83
C THR A 224 0.05 2.21 7.70
N ASN A 225 0.31 2.93 6.61
CA ASN A 225 -0.30 4.25 6.41
C ASN A 225 -1.81 4.17 6.13
N VAL A 226 -2.29 3.11 5.48
CA VAL A 226 -3.73 2.86 5.34
C VAL A 226 -4.35 2.52 6.71
N GLU A 227 -3.67 1.71 7.52
CA GLU A 227 -4.05 1.39 8.89
C GLU A 227 -4.17 2.65 9.76
N PHE A 228 -3.18 3.55 9.69
CA PHE A 228 -3.23 4.83 10.38
C PHE A 228 -4.39 5.70 9.90
N SER A 229 -4.71 5.66 8.60
CA SER A 229 -5.88 6.37 8.06
C SER A 229 -7.18 5.82 8.66
N LEU A 230 -7.35 4.50 8.73
CA LEU A 230 -8.49 3.86 9.40
C LEU A 230 -8.63 4.27 10.87
N LYS A 231 -7.52 4.27 11.61
CA LYS A 231 -7.49 4.72 13.02
C LYS A 231 -7.92 6.19 13.16
N LYS A 232 -7.54 7.07 12.22
CA LYS A 232 -7.99 8.49 12.21
C LYS A 232 -9.47 8.66 11.88
N MET A 233 -10.05 7.67 11.21
CA MET A 233 -11.50 7.58 10.96
C MET A 233 -12.26 6.93 12.12
N ASN A 234 -11.58 6.57 13.24
CA ASN A 234 -12.12 5.78 14.35
C ASN A 234 -12.60 4.37 13.93
N ILE A 235 -11.92 3.77 12.95
CA ILE A 235 -12.17 2.41 12.52
C ILE A 235 -11.04 1.53 13.05
N GLU A 236 -11.39 0.45 13.75
CA GLU A 236 -10.40 -0.52 14.21
C GLU A 236 -9.98 -1.41 13.03
N PRO A 237 -8.70 -1.37 12.61
CA PRO A 237 -8.20 -2.19 11.53
C PRO A 237 -8.08 -3.66 11.98
N TYR A 238 -8.54 -4.58 11.14
CA TYR A 238 -8.43 -6.01 11.40
C TYR A 238 -7.35 -6.65 10.51
N GLU A 239 -6.30 -7.17 11.13
CA GLU A 239 -5.31 -7.99 10.43
C GLU A 239 -5.88 -9.37 10.10
N MET A 240 -5.80 -9.76 8.83
CA MET A 240 -6.33 -11.04 8.39
C MET A 240 -5.43 -12.19 8.81
N SER A 241 -6.05 -13.25 9.31
CA SER A 241 -5.35 -14.51 9.56
C SER A 241 -4.81 -15.12 8.25
N MET A 242 -3.75 -15.93 8.36
CA MET A 242 -3.20 -16.65 7.21
C MET A 242 -4.24 -17.55 6.51
N THR A 243 -5.18 -18.11 7.28
CA THR A 243 -6.29 -18.93 6.74
C THR A 243 -7.26 -18.07 5.93
N ALA A 244 -7.59 -16.87 6.41
CA ALA A 244 -8.43 -15.92 5.66
C ALA A 244 -7.74 -15.48 4.36
N LEU A 245 -6.45 -15.12 4.42
CA LEU A 245 -5.66 -14.77 3.23
C LEU A 245 -5.67 -15.87 2.16
N LYS A 246 -5.51 -17.13 2.60
CA LYS A 246 -5.55 -18.28 1.70
C LYS A 246 -6.94 -18.55 1.12
N SER A 247 -8.01 -18.26 1.87
CA SER A 247 -9.39 -18.47 1.41
C SER A 247 -9.80 -17.46 0.34
N PHE A 248 -9.29 -16.22 0.42
CA PHE A 248 -9.50 -15.18 -0.59
C PHE A 248 -8.82 -15.44 -1.94
N ILE A 249 -7.94 -16.45 -2.03
CA ILE A 249 -7.34 -16.92 -3.30
C ILE A 249 -8.43 -17.34 -4.31
N PHE A 250 -9.58 -17.79 -3.83
CA PHE A 250 -10.68 -18.26 -4.68
C PHE A 250 -11.66 -17.15 -5.12
N ILE A 251 -11.54 -15.94 -4.58
CA ILE A 251 -12.51 -14.84 -4.78
C ILE A 251 -11.95 -13.75 -5.73
N LEU A 252 -10.63 -13.71 -5.91
CA LEU A 252 -9.90 -12.81 -6.84
C LEU A 252 -8.99 -13.61 -7.76
#